data_AF-A0AB74KCW7-F1
#
_entry.id   AF-A0AB74KCW7-F1
#
_cell.length_a   1.000
_cell.length_b   1.000
_cell.length_c   1.000
_cell.angle_alpha   90.00
_cell.angle_beta   90.00
_cell.angle_gamma   90.00
#
_symmetry.space_group_name_H-M   'P 1'
#
loop_
_entity.id
_entity.type
_entity.pdbx_description
1 polymer ?
#
loop_
_entity_poly.entity_id
_entity_poly.type
_entity_poly.pdbx_seq_one_letter_code
_entity_poly.pdbx_strand_id
1 'polypeptide(L)'
;MISVSAPGKVLLAGGYLVLDPAYSGVVVSTDARFYSLVKPTNGTTTIVNSPQFGSSWEYNSAMEQLNDGPINDFVQLALTEVSKLISKRGITPKGLSITISGDNDFYSQRAYLNSCNLDATVENLKKVPKLNSDLKQISKTGLGSSAALITSLVGALLAFYGLISRDINQNDLKLVHNLAQYIHCRAQGKVGSGFDVSAATFGSQVYSRFDPEIIKDVMDSPTTGEIVDAVISKEWDNNVEKVGLPYGISIQLADIEHGSHTPSLVKKVHAWKAAKPDEVTNRISQAKELYAALNNSNQGLVKVLKALNESHKTKREAYEHALDTLSTLIPQKWQENIPANDVIAQFDELRMVLKSIRKLFRELSDKAGVPIEPEEQTRLLDACSKIEGVIGGGVPGAGGYDAIYILTISRMANQSHAQTQVHKTWLEWTELSVSPLVCGEGFEGLRLENAEEISRAMGIE
;
A
#
# COMPACT_ATOMS: atom_id res chain seq x y z
N MET A 1 -23.07 -1.64 -16.81
CA MET A 1 -22.14 -0.81 -16.04
C MET A 1 -21.45 -1.72 -15.03
N ILE A 2 -20.13 -1.58 -14.85
CA ILE A 2 -19.33 -2.37 -13.89
C ILE A 2 -18.49 -1.39 -13.08
N SER A 3 -18.39 -1.61 -11.77
CA SER A 3 -17.48 -0.87 -10.90
C SER A 3 -16.61 -1.86 -10.14
N VAL A 4 -15.31 -1.63 -10.16
CA VAL A 4 -14.33 -2.41 -9.39
C VAL A 4 -13.46 -1.44 -8.63
N SER A 5 -13.06 -1.85 -7.43
CA SER A 5 -12.13 -1.09 -6.61
C SER A 5 -10.99 -1.94 -6.10
N ALA A 6 -9.85 -1.31 -5.81
CA ALA A 6 -8.69 -1.93 -5.19
C ALA A 6 -8.13 -1.03 -4.07
N PRO A 7 -7.69 -1.59 -2.92
CA PRO A 7 -7.20 -0.83 -1.80
C PRO A 7 -5.80 -0.24 -2.04
N GLY A 8 -5.45 0.75 -1.22
CA GLY A 8 -4.07 1.15 -0.99
C GLY A 8 -3.32 0.14 -0.11
N LYS A 9 -2.07 0.45 0.21
CA LYS A 9 -1.18 -0.43 0.98
C LYS A 9 -0.24 0.31 1.91
N VAL A 10 0.22 -0.41 2.93
CA VAL A 10 1.29 -0.03 3.85
C VAL A 10 2.24 -1.22 4.02
N LEU A 11 3.52 -1.06 3.68
CA LEU A 11 4.55 -2.08 3.95
C LEU A 11 5.10 -1.84 5.36
N LEU A 12 4.60 -2.60 6.35
CA LEU A 12 4.99 -2.47 7.76
C LEU A 12 6.42 -2.98 8.02
N ALA A 13 6.81 -4.04 7.32
CA ALA A 13 8.12 -4.68 7.48
C ALA A 13 8.58 -5.29 6.16
N GLY A 14 9.89 -5.45 5.99
CA GLY A 14 10.47 -5.98 4.74
C GLY A 14 10.88 -4.93 3.72
N GLY A 15 10.91 -3.65 4.09
CA GLY A 15 11.57 -2.62 3.28
C GLY A 15 12.98 -3.04 2.89
N TYR A 16 13.36 -2.82 1.63
CA TYR A 16 14.61 -3.30 1.00
C TYR A 16 14.78 -4.82 0.87
N LEU A 17 14.25 -5.62 1.79
CA LEU A 17 14.31 -7.08 1.76
C LEU A 17 13.37 -7.66 0.70
N VAL A 18 12.17 -7.12 0.57
CA VAL A 18 11.12 -7.55 -0.38
C VAL A 18 11.53 -7.40 -1.86
N LEU A 19 12.71 -6.83 -2.13
CA LEU A 19 13.34 -6.78 -3.45
C LEU A 19 14.12 -8.06 -3.79
N ASP A 20 14.25 -8.99 -2.87
CA ASP A 20 14.93 -10.28 -3.05
C ASP A 20 13.91 -11.40 -2.77
N PRO A 21 13.71 -12.36 -3.70
CA PRO A 21 12.75 -13.45 -3.52
C PRO A 21 12.98 -14.30 -2.26
N ALA A 22 14.20 -14.29 -1.71
CA ALA A 22 14.54 -15.02 -0.50
C ALA A 22 13.91 -14.44 0.79
N TYR A 23 13.39 -13.22 0.75
CA TYR A 23 12.80 -12.56 1.92
C TYR A 23 11.35 -12.15 1.69
N SER A 24 10.60 -12.08 2.79
CA SER A 24 9.22 -11.61 2.78
C SER A 24 9.05 -10.23 3.41
N GLY A 25 7.98 -9.56 3.01
CA GLY A 25 7.48 -8.33 3.64
C GLY A 25 6.10 -8.52 4.23
N VAL A 26 5.78 -7.72 5.25
CA VAL A 26 4.44 -7.66 5.86
C VAL A 26 3.73 -6.44 5.32
N VAL A 27 2.68 -6.67 4.55
CA VAL A 27 1.88 -5.64 3.90
C VAL A 27 0.47 -5.64 4.48
N VAL A 28 0.00 -4.47 4.88
CA VAL A 28 -1.39 -4.24 5.28
C VAL A 28 -2.06 -3.43 4.19
N SER A 29 -3.18 -3.91 3.65
CA SER A 29 -4.01 -3.07 2.75
C SER A 29 -4.76 -2.02 3.56
N THR A 30 -5.12 -0.91 2.92
CA THR A 30 -5.90 0.16 3.57
C THR A 30 -7.37 0.07 3.19
N ASP A 31 -8.23 0.69 3.99
CA ASP A 31 -9.65 0.89 3.64
C ASP A 31 -9.87 2.02 2.63
N ALA A 32 -8.86 2.87 2.35
CA ALA A 32 -8.83 3.75 1.19
C ALA A 32 -8.69 2.96 -0.13
N ARG A 33 -9.54 3.28 -1.12
CA ARG A 33 -9.66 2.51 -2.36
C ARG A 33 -9.61 3.38 -3.61
N PHE A 34 -9.11 2.78 -4.68
CA PHE A 34 -9.15 3.32 -6.02
C PHE A 34 -10.26 2.64 -6.79
N TYR A 35 -11.08 3.43 -7.49
CA TYR A 35 -12.30 2.99 -8.15
C TYR A 35 -12.17 3.14 -9.66
N SER A 36 -12.71 2.16 -10.39
CA SER A 36 -12.82 2.19 -11.85
C SER A 36 -14.22 1.78 -12.27
N LEU A 37 -14.95 2.72 -12.85
CA LEU A 37 -16.32 2.56 -13.34
C LEU A 37 -16.29 2.45 -14.87
N VAL A 38 -16.86 1.39 -15.43
CA VAL A 38 -16.89 1.11 -16.88
C VAL A 38 -18.34 1.04 -17.37
N LYS A 39 -18.66 1.86 -18.37
CA LYS A 39 -19.94 1.90 -19.10
C LYS A 39 -19.67 1.66 -20.60
N PRO A 40 -20.55 0.95 -21.33
CA PRO A 40 -20.46 0.91 -22.79
C PRO A 40 -20.81 2.28 -23.37
N THR A 41 -20.25 2.61 -24.54
CA THR A 41 -20.72 3.72 -25.39
C THR A 41 -21.42 3.17 -26.63
N ASN A 42 -22.13 4.04 -27.35
CA ASN A 42 -22.72 3.71 -28.64
C ASN A 42 -21.71 3.71 -29.81
N GLY A 43 -20.46 4.14 -29.56
CA GLY A 43 -19.40 4.24 -30.56
C GLY A 43 -18.27 3.22 -30.36
N THR A 44 -17.20 3.40 -31.13
CA THR A 44 -15.95 2.63 -31.00
C THR A 44 -14.90 3.33 -30.15
N THR A 45 -15.10 4.60 -29.82
CA THR A 45 -14.19 5.41 -29.01
C THR A 45 -14.27 5.01 -27.54
N THR A 46 -13.10 4.91 -26.91
CA THR A 46 -12.98 4.77 -25.45
C THR A 46 -12.57 6.10 -24.83
N ILE A 47 -13.31 6.56 -23.83
CA ILE A 47 -13.06 7.80 -23.09
C ILE A 47 -12.75 7.44 -21.65
N VAL A 48 -11.62 7.89 -21.13
CA VAL A 48 -11.22 7.73 -19.73
C VAL A 48 -11.22 9.10 -19.06
N ASN A 49 -12.06 9.27 -18.05
CA ASN A 49 -12.14 10.50 -17.27
C ASN A 49 -11.54 10.30 -15.88
N SER A 50 -10.79 11.27 -15.40
CA SER A 50 -10.38 11.39 -14.01
C SER A 50 -10.85 12.73 -13.45
N PRO A 51 -12.08 12.80 -12.91
CA PRO A 51 -12.68 14.04 -12.42
C PRO A 51 -11.84 14.74 -11.34
N GLN A 52 -11.18 13.96 -10.48
CA GLN A 52 -10.30 14.48 -9.43
C GLN A 52 -9.13 15.32 -9.95
N PHE A 53 -8.69 15.05 -11.18
CA PHE A 53 -7.56 15.72 -11.82
C PHE A 53 -7.97 16.54 -13.03
N GLY A 54 -9.28 16.70 -13.27
CA GLY A 54 -9.80 17.37 -14.47
C GLY A 54 -9.25 16.80 -15.79
N SER A 55 -8.81 15.55 -15.79
CA SER A 55 -8.10 14.92 -16.92
C SER A 55 -9.05 14.02 -17.71
N SER A 56 -8.89 14.02 -19.03
CA SER A 56 -9.64 13.15 -19.94
C SER A 56 -8.74 12.67 -21.07
N TRP A 57 -8.89 11.39 -21.42
CA TRP A 57 -8.15 10.75 -22.52
C TRP A 57 -9.13 10.01 -23.42
N GLU A 58 -9.03 10.26 -24.73
CA GLU A 58 -9.87 9.65 -25.75
C GLU A 58 -9.03 8.70 -26.60
N TYR A 59 -9.53 7.51 -26.88
CA TYR A 59 -8.80 6.46 -27.59
C TYR A 59 -9.63 5.89 -28.73
N ASN A 60 -8.99 5.62 -29.87
CA ASN A 60 -9.61 4.92 -30.98
C ASN A 60 -9.72 3.40 -30.73
N SER A 61 -10.22 2.64 -31.71
CA SER A 61 -10.34 1.18 -31.61
C SER A 61 -9.00 0.43 -31.55
N ALA A 62 -7.91 1.06 -32.01
CA ALA A 62 -6.55 0.55 -31.86
C ALA A 62 -5.90 0.95 -30.51
N MET A 63 -6.67 1.61 -29.64
CA MET A 63 -6.21 2.17 -28.36
C MET A 63 -5.15 3.26 -28.51
N GLU A 64 -5.10 3.97 -29.64
CA GLU A 64 -4.24 5.15 -29.80
C GLU A 64 -4.97 6.39 -29.26
N GLN A 65 -4.27 7.20 -28.47
CA GLN A 65 -4.84 8.45 -27.94
C GLN A 65 -5.12 9.44 -29.07
N LEU A 66 -6.35 9.97 -29.09
CA LEU A 66 -6.89 10.88 -30.11
C LEU A 66 -6.77 12.36 -29.73
N ASN A 67 -6.90 12.67 -28.44
CA ASN A 67 -6.87 14.04 -27.95
C ASN A 67 -5.45 14.47 -27.55
N ASP A 68 -5.15 15.75 -27.76
CA ASP A 68 -3.88 16.35 -27.35
C ASP A 68 -3.71 16.31 -25.82
N GLY A 69 -2.49 16.06 -25.36
CA GLY A 69 -2.15 16.07 -23.93
C GLY A 69 -1.14 14.99 -23.55
N PRO A 70 -0.69 14.99 -22.29
CA PRO A 70 0.23 13.97 -21.80
C PRO A 70 -0.45 12.59 -21.77
N ILE A 71 0.26 11.60 -22.27
CA ILE A 71 -0.13 10.20 -22.18
C ILE A 71 -0.04 9.77 -20.71
N ASN A 72 -1.07 9.07 -20.24
CA ASN A 72 -1.01 8.36 -18.96
C ASN A 72 -0.61 6.91 -19.23
N ASP A 73 0.68 6.59 -19.04
CA ASP A 73 1.24 5.27 -19.37
C ASP A 73 0.48 4.10 -18.72
N PHE A 74 0.00 4.28 -17.48
CA PHE A 74 -0.78 3.25 -16.78
C PHE A 74 -2.12 2.99 -17.48
N VAL A 75 -2.85 4.04 -17.85
CA VAL A 75 -4.15 3.93 -18.53
C VAL A 75 -3.95 3.39 -19.96
N GLN A 76 -3.02 3.97 -20.71
CA GLN A 76 -2.69 3.58 -22.08
C GLN A 76 -2.33 2.09 -22.15
N LEU A 77 -1.41 1.63 -21.30
CA LEU A 77 -0.99 0.22 -21.29
C LEU A 77 -2.11 -0.70 -20.79
N ALA A 78 -2.91 -0.29 -19.80
CA ALA A 78 -4.06 -1.08 -19.34
C ALA A 78 -5.05 -1.36 -20.48
N LEU A 79 -5.46 -0.31 -21.20
CA LEU A 79 -6.38 -0.43 -22.33
C LEU A 79 -5.79 -1.29 -23.44
N THR A 80 -4.52 -1.05 -23.78
CA THR A 80 -3.83 -1.74 -24.87
C THR A 80 -3.67 -3.23 -24.59
N GLU A 81 -3.12 -3.60 -23.43
CA GLU A 81 -2.83 -5.00 -23.09
C GLU A 81 -4.11 -5.80 -22.82
N VAL A 82 -5.13 -5.19 -22.19
CA VAL A 82 -6.43 -5.85 -22.03
C VAL A 82 -7.12 -6.02 -23.38
N SER A 83 -7.08 -5.02 -24.28
CA SER A 83 -7.65 -5.12 -25.64
C SER A 83 -7.04 -6.28 -26.45
N LYS A 84 -5.71 -6.47 -26.35
CA LYS A 84 -5.01 -7.62 -26.95
C LYS A 84 -5.49 -8.94 -26.38
N LEU A 85 -5.63 -9.05 -25.05
CA LEU A 85 -6.10 -10.26 -24.38
C LEU A 85 -7.55 -10.61 -24.78
N ILE A 86 -8.47 -9.64 -24.76
CA ILE A 86 -9.88 -9.91 -25.11
C ILE A 86 -10.01 -10.33 -26.58
N SER A 87 -9.23 -9.72 -27.48
CA SER A 87 -9.20 -10.09 -28.89
C SER A 87 -8.67 -11.51 -29.08
N LYS A 88 -7.61 -11.87 -28.34
CA LYS A 88 -7.08 -13.25 -28.31
C LYS A 88 -8.10 -14.27 -27.81
N ARG A 89 -8.98 -13.86 -26.89
CA ARG A 89 -10.08 -14.66 -26.34
C ARG A 89 -11.34 -14.66 -27.23
N GLY A 90 -11.27 -14.06 -28.43
CA GLY A 90 -12.38 -14.02 -29.39
C GLY A 90 -13.48 -13.01 -29.03
N ILE A 91 -13.19 -12.03 -28.18
CA ILE A 91 -14.14 -11.02 -27.73
C ILE A 91 -13.87 -9.72 -28.47
N THR A 92 -14.91 -9.18 -29.11
CA THR A 92 -14.83 -7.90 -29.84
C THR A 92 -14.78 -6.72 -28.87
N PRO A 93 -13.74 -5.85 -28.95
CA PRO A 93 -13.69 -4.62 -28.17
C PRO A 93 -14.87 -3.70 -28.47
N LYS A 94 -15.36 -3.02 -27.43
CA LYS A 94 -16.40 -1.98 -27.54
C LYS A 94 -15.82 -0.63 -27.16
N GLY A 95 -16.38 0.47 -27.66
CA GLY A 95 -16.08 1.80 -27.12
C GLY A 95 -16.60 1.93 -25.69
N LEU A 96 -15.77 2.41 -24.77
CA LEU A 96 -16.08 2.48 -23.34
C LEU A 96 -16.08 3.92 -22.81
N SER A 97 -16.92 4.19 -21.82
CA SER A 97 -16.81 5.36 -20.96
C SER A 97 -16.33 4.87 -19.60
N ILE A 98 -15.11 5.26 -19.26
CA ILE A 98 -14.39 4.83 -18.06
C ILE A 98 -14.21 6.04 -17.16
N THR A 99 -14.50 5.89 -15.87
CA THR A 99 -14.18 6.91 -14.87
C THR A 99 -13.30 6.33 -13.77
N ILE A 100 -12.20 7.00 -13.47
CA ILE A 100 -11.20 6.59 -12.49
C ILE A 100 -11.01 7.66 -11.42
N SER A 101 -11.12 7.27 -10.15
CA SER A 101 -10.92 8.15 -8.99
C SER A 101 -10.45 7.34 -7.79
N GLY A 102 -9.63 7.91 -6.91
CA GLY A 102 -9.18 7.28 -5.68
C GLY A 102 -9.54 8.08 -4.44
N ASP A 103 -9.78 7.42 -3.31
CA ASP A 103 -10.06 8.11 -2.05
C ASP A 103 -8.99 9.16 -1.71
N ASN A 104 -9.42 10.19 -0.97
CA ASN A 104 -8.59 11.36 -0.68
C ASN A 104 -7.25 10.99 -0.02
N ASP A 105 -7.18 9.91 0.76
CA ASP A 105 -5.95 9.47 1.44
C ASP A 105 -4.81 9.05 0.50
N PHE A 106 -5.06 8.83 -0.79
CA PHE A 106 -3.98 8.63 -1.77
C PHE A 106 -3.18 9.91 -2.06
N TYR A 107 -3.74 11.07 -1.71
CA TYR A 107 -3.20 12.38 -2.05
C TYR A 107 -3.23 13.32 -0.83
N SER A 108 -2.18 14.12 -0.66
CA SER A 108 -2.14 15.08 0.44
C SER A 108 -3.24 16.12 0.31
N GLN A 109 -4.06 16.29 1.35
CA GLN A 109 -5.15 17.27 1.40
C GLN A 109 -4.72 18.60 2.05
N ARG A 110 -3.44 18.74 2.44
CA ARG A 110 -2.93 19.94 3.12
C ARG A 110 -3.21 21.22 2.33
N ALA A 111 -2.94 21.22 1.03
CA ALA A 111 -3.14 22.42 0.20
C ALA A 111 -4.61 22.89 0.20
N TYR A 112 -5.55 21.94 0.18
CA TYR A 112 -6.97 22.21 0.30
C TYR A 112 -7.32 22.77 1.69
N LEU A 113 -6.87 22.13 2.76
CA LEU A 113 -7.12 22.60 4.14
C LEU A 113 -6.55 24.01 4.39
N ASN A 114 -5.32 24.27 3.92
CA ASN A 114 -4.70 25.58 4.00
C ASN A 114 -5.50 26.65 3.25
N SER A 115 -6.06 26.31 2.08
CA SER A 115 -6.92 27.25 1.32
C SER A 115 -8.22 27.60 2.06
N CYS A 116 -8.67 26.71 2.95
CA CYS A 116 -9.82 26.91 3.82
C CYS A 116 -9.46 27.47 5.21
N ASN A 117 -8.18 27.78 5.48
CA ASN A 117 -7.66 28.13 6.80
C ASN A 117 -8.01 27.10 7.89
N LEU A 118 -7.87 25.81 7.57
CA LEU A 118 -8.14 24.70 8.47
C LEU A 118 -6.86 23.95 8.80
N ASP A 119 -6.72 23.54 10.06
CA ASP A 119 -5.65 22.65 10.49
C ASP A 119 -5.86 21.21 9.96
N ALA A 120 -4.75 20.48 9.79
CA ALA A 120 -4.70 19.09 9.37
C ALA A 120 -5.16 18.09 10.46
N THR A 121 -6.37 18.29 10.98
CA THR A 121 -7.00 17.35 11.93
C THR A 121 -7.78 16.27 11.19
N VAL A 122 -7.93 15.09 11.79
CA VAL A 122 -8.79 14.01 11.25
C VAL A 122 -10.23 14.49 11.06
N GLU A 123 -10.74 15.36 11.93
CA GLU A 123 -12.10 15.90 11.80
C GLU A 123 -12.24 16.78 10.55
N ASN A 124 -11.28 17.67 10.30
CA ASN A 124 -11.28 18.52 9.10
C ASN A 124 -11.07 17.70 7.84
N LEU A 125 -10.18 16.70 7.86
CA LEU A 125 -9.96 15.78 6.74
C LEU A 125 -11.21 14.99 6.38
N LYS A 126 -11.98 14.53 7.36
CA LYS A 126 -13.27 13.85 7.15
C LYS A 126 -14.34 14.75 6.53
N LYS A 127 -14.22 16.07 6.69
CA LYS A 127 -15.12 17.07 6.09
C LYS A 127 -14.71 17.48 4.66
N VAL A 128 -13.51 17.07 4.20
CA VAL A 128 -13.11 17.29 2.81
C VAL A 128 -14.10 16.57 1.89
N PRO A 129 -14.58 17.21 0.81
CA PRO A 129 -15.45 16.56 -0.16
C PRO A 129 -14.90 15.21 -0.60
N LYS A 130 -15.79 14.21 -0.68
CA LYS A 130 -15.42 12.89 -1.17
C LYS A 130 -14.89 13.04 -2.59
N LEU A 131 -13.71 12.47 -2.84
CA LEU A 131 -12.99 12.59 -4.12
C LEU A 131 -12.72 14.06 -4.51
N ASN A 132 -12.02 14.79 -3.64
CA ASN A 132 -11.69 16.20 -3.84
C ASN A 132 -11.00 16.45 -5.18
N SER A 133 -11.57 17.34 -5.99
CA SER A 133 -11.04 17.73 -7.30
C SER A 133 -10.18 19.00 -7.28
N ASP A 134 -10.11 19.71 -6.14
CA ASP A 134 -9.23 20.88 -5.98
C ASP A 134 -7.82 20.45 -5.52
N LEU A 135 -7.20 19.57 -6.31
CA LEU A 135 -5.82 19.12 -6.11
C LEU A 135 -4.87 19.96 -6.97
N LYS A 136 -4.63 21.22 -6.54
CA LYS A 136 -3.73 22.15 -7.24
C LYS A 136 -2.30 21.63 -7.39
N GLN A 137 -1.85 20.77 -6.47
CA GLN A 137 -0.58 20.08 -6.52
C GLN A 137 -0.77 18.62 -6.09
N ILE A 138 -0.43 17.68 -6.98
CA ILE A 138 -0.60 16.25 -6.73
C ILE A 138 0.59 15.74 -5.91
N SER A 139 0.43 15.69 -4.59
CA SER A 139 1.39 15.06 -3.68
C SER A 139 0.86 13.70 -3.24
N LYS A 140 1.50 12.62 -3.69
CA LYS A 140 1.11 11.24 -3.32
C LYS A 140 1.58 10.92 -1.90
N THR A 141 0.75 10.20 -1.14
CA THR A 141 1.02 9.83 0.27
C THR A 141 1.81 8.53 0.46
N GLY A 142 2.17 7.85 -0.63
CA GLY A 142 2.91 6.58 -0.58
C GLY A 142 2.03 5.32 -0.39
N LEU A 143 0.70 5.46 -0.36
CA LEU A 143 -0.26 4.35 -0.28
C LEU A 143 -0.34 3.47 -1.54
N GLY A 144 0.45 3.74 -2.57
CA GLY A 144 0.48 2.93 -3.80
C GLY A 144 -0.66 3.21 -4.77
N SER A 145 -1.03 4.49 -4.97
CA SER A 145 -2.12 4.88 -5.87
C SER A 145 -2.02 4.32 -7.30
N SER A 146 -0.81 4.19 -7.85
CA SER A 146 -0.63 3.59 -9.19
C SER A 146 -0.93 2.10 -9.23
N ALA A 147 -0.62 1.37 -8.16
CA ALA A 147 -0.93 -0.06 -8.04
C ALA A 147 -2.44 -0.27 -7.82
N ALA A 148 -3.07 0.55 -6.97
CA ALA A 148 -4.51 0.50 -6.78
C ALA A 148 -5.27 0.86 -8.08
N LEU A 149 -4.83 1.92 -8.80
CA LEU A 149 -5.39 2.32 -10.10
C LEU A 149 -5.32 1.19 -11.13
N ILE A 150 -4.13 0.61 -11.35
CA ILE A 150 -3.97 -0.39 -12.40
C ILE A 150 -4.77 -1.65 -12.08
N THR A 151 -4.77 -2.07 -10.82
CA THR A 151 -5.52 -3.25 -10.36
C THR A 151 -7.03 -3.04 -10.49
N SER A 152 -7.55 -1.87 -10.08
CA SER A 152 -8.98 -1.56 -10.23
C SER A 152 -9.39 -1.45 -11.70
N LEU A 153 -8.57 -0.82 -12.55
CA LEU A 153 -8.86 -0.63 -13.96
C LEU A 153 -8.83 -1.95 -14.74
N VAL A 154 -7.78 -2.75 -14.56
CA VAL A 154 -7.67 -4.08 -15.18
C VAL A 154 -8.82 -4.98 -14.71
N GLY A 155 -9.11 -4.99 -13.39
CA GLY A 155 -10.25 -5.73 -12.85
C GLY A 155 -11.59 -5.30 -13.45
N ALA A 156 -11.84 -3.99 -13.56
CA ALA A 156 -13.08 -3.46 -14.14
C ALA A 156 -13.25 -3.85 -15.61
N LEU A 157 -12.16 -3.77 -16.39
CA LEU A 157 -12.18 -4.16 -17.80
C LEU A 157 -12.41 -5.67 -17.97
N LEU A 158 -11.70 -6.51 -17.21
CA LEU A 158 -11.90 -7.96 -17.25
C LEU A 158 -13.32 -8.37 -16.83
N ALA A 159 -13.87 -7.74 -15.78
CA ALA A 159 -15.25 -7.98 -15.34
C ALA A 159 -16.27 -7.51 -16.39
N PHE A 160 -16.03 -6.36 -17.03
CA PHE A 160 -16.90 -5.84 -18.08
C PHE A 160 -17.00 -6.77 -19.29
N TYR A 161 -15.89 -7.36 -19.69
CA TYR A 161 -15.85 -8.33 -20.79
C TYR A 161 -16.16 -9.77 -20.37
N GLY A 162 -16.45 -10.02 -19.09
CA GLY A 162 -16.82 -11.34 -18.57
C GLY A 162 -15.67 -12.34 -18.48
N LEU A 163 -14.42 -11.87 -18.42
CA LEU A 163 -13.24 -12.73 -18.22
C LEU A 163 -13.03 -13.10 -16.74
N ILE A 164 -13.63 -12.33 -15.82
CA ILE A 164 -13.71 -12.69 -14.40
C ILE A 164 -15.17 -12.70 -13.95
N SER A 165 -15.46 -13.51 -12.94
CA SER A 165 -16.81 -13.67 -12.43
C SER A 165 -17.26 -12.50 -11.54
N ARG A 166 -18.58 -12.38 -11.33
CA ARG A 166 -19.14 -11.42 -10.37
C ARG A 166 -18.90 -11.82 -8.91
N ASP A 167 -18.63 -13.10 -8.66
CA ASP A 167 -18.24 -13.62 -7.36
C ASP A 167 -16.76 -14.03 -7.44
N ILE A 168 -15.90 -13.03 -7.30
CA ILE A 168 -14.47 -13.12 -7.64
C ILE A 168 -13.82 -14.25 -6.85
N ASN A 169 -13.35 -15.26 -7.58
CA ASN A 169 -12.67 -16.42 -7.01
C ASN A 169 -11.13 -16.28 -7.13
N GLN A 170 -10.39 -17.28 -6.62
CA GLN A 170 -8.92 -17.26 -6.62
C GLN A 170 -8.30 -17.23 -8.03
N ASN A 171 -8.92 -17.88 -9.02
CA ASN A 171 -8.42 -17.86 -10.40
C ASN A 171 -8.63 -16.49 -11.04
N ASP A 172 -9.76 -15.84 -10.75
CA ASP A 172 -10.04 -14.46 -11.17
C ASP A 172 -9.01 -13.49 -10.57
N LEU A 173 -8.72 -13.61 -9.27
CA LEU A 173 -7.69 -12.81 -8.61
C LEU A 173 -6.30 -13.04 -9.21
N LYS A 174 -5.93 -14.30 -9.50
CA LYS A 174 -4.64 -14.62 -10.14
C LYS A 174 -4.53 -14.00 -11.54
N LEU A 175 -5.60 -14.06 -12.33
CA LEU A 175 -5.67 -13.45 -13.65
C LEU A 175 -5.49 -11.92 -13.56
N VAL A 176 -6.23 -11.27 -12.66
CA VAL A 176 -6.13 -9.82 -12.44
C VAL A 176 -4.73 -9.45 -11.94
N HIS A 177 -4.20 -10.16 -10.95
CA HIS A 177 -2.87 -9.94 -10.40
C HIS A 177 -1.80 -10.00 -11.49
N ASN A 178 -1.72 -11.11 -12.22
CA ASN A 178 -0.64 -11.33 -13.18
C ASN A 178 -0.69 -10.27 -14.29
N LEU A 179 -1.89 -9.96 -14.80
CA LEU A 179 -2.06 -8.95 -15.85
C LEU A 179 -1.73 -7.54 -15.33
N ALA A 180 -2.28 -7.15 -14.18
CA ALA A 180 -2.04 -5.84 -13.59
C ALA A 180 -0.56 -5.65 -13.18
N GLN A 181 0.09 -6.69 -12.64
CA GLN A 181 1.48 -6.65 -12.20
C GLN A 181 2.43 -6.46 -13.36
N TYR A 182 2.23 -7.22 -14.44
CA TYR A 182 2.99 -7.09 -15.66
C TYR A 182 2.81 -5.68 -16.29
N ILE A 183 1.57 -5.21 -16.43
CA ILE A 183 1.28 -3.87 -16.99
C ILE A 183 1.90 -2.77 -16.13
N HIS A 184 1.82 -2.89 -14.80
CA HIS A 184 2.42 -1.95 -13.86
C HIS A 184 3.94 -1.88 -14.01
N CYS A 185 4.62 -3.03 -14.11
CA CYS A 185 6.06 -3.07 -14.36
C CYS A 185 6.42 -2.37 -15.67
N ARG A 186 5.67 -2.62 -16.75
CA ARG A 186 5.87 -1.93 -18.05
C ARG A 186 5.68 -0.42 -17.94
N ALA A 187 4.60 0.03 -17.30
CA ALA A 187 4.32 1.45 -17.11
C ALA A 187 5.40 2.15 -16.25
N GLN A 188 6.01 1.43 -15.30
CA GLN A 188 7.11 1.95 -14.50
C GLN A 188 8.48 1.87 -15.19
N GLY A 189 8.60 1.13 -16.31
CA GLY A 189 9.87 0.87 -16.99
C GLY A 189 10.85 0.04 -16.17
N LYS A 190 10.40 -0.69 -15.14
CA LYS A 190 11.24 -1.53 -14.29
C LYS A 190 10.43 -2.63 -13.59
N VAL A 191 11.11 -3.72 -13.22
CA VAL A 191 10.52 -4.77 -12.39
C VAL A 191 10.68 -4.41 -10.91
N GLY A 192 9.61 -3.91 -10.31
CA GLY A 192 9.54 -3.64 -8.88
C GLY A 192 9.49 -4.92 -8.03
N SER A 193 9.22 -4.77 -6.73
CA SER A 193 8.96 -5.91 -5.83
C SER A 193 7.62 -6.59 -6.12
N GLY A 194 6.61 -5.86 -6.60
CA GLY A 194 5.26 -6.35 -6.89
C GLY A 194 4.31 -6.46 -5.68
N PHE A 195 4.79 -6.15 -4.47
CA PHE A 195 3.94 -6.24 -3.26
C PHE A 195 2.76 -5.25 -3.28
N ASP A 196 2.87 -4.15 -4.03
CA ASP A 196 1.86 -3.09 -4.10
C ASP A 196 0.66 -3.53 -4.94
N VAL A 197 0.88 -4.07 -6.14
CA VAL A 197 -0.18 -4.67 -6.96
C VAL A 197 -0.72 -5.91 -6.27
N SER A 198 0.15 -6.75 -5.70
CA SER A 198 -0.26 -7.92 -4.94
C SER A 198 -1.20 -7.58 -3.78
N ALA A 199 -0.89 -6.56 -2.97
CA ALA A 199 -1.78 -6.13 -1.89
C ALA A 199 -3.06 -5.47 -2.42
N ALA A 200 -3.01 -4.76 -3.54
CA ALA A 200 -4.21 -4.24 -4.20
C ALA A 200 -5.12 -5.37 -4.73
N THR A 201 -4.57 -6.53 -5.09
CA THR A 201 -5.37 -7.68 -5.55
C THR A 201 -5.84 -8.55 -4.39
N PHE A 202 -4.95 -8.91 -3.47
CA PHE A 202 -5.19 -9.91 -2.44
C PHE A 202 -5.44 -9.32 -1.05
N GLY A 203 -5.20 -8.04 -0.78
CA GLY A 203 -5.34 -7.43 0.55
C GLY A 203 -4.15 -7.70 1.47
N SER A 204 -4.36 -7.64 2.80
CA SER A 204 -3.30 -7.78 3.80
C SER A 204 -2.64 -9.16 3.76
N GLN A 205 -1.31 -9.17 3.79
CA GLN A 205 -0.51 -10.35 3.45
C GLN A 205 0.95 -10.29 3.93
N VAL A 206 1.54 -11.48 4.09
CA VAL A 206 2.97 -11.70 4.01
C VAL A 206 3.30 -12.02 2.56
N TYR A 207 4.17 -11.22 1.94
CA TYR A 207 4.46 -11.28 0.52
C TYR A 207 5.93 -11.57 0.26
N SER A 208 6.21 -12.50 -0.67
CA SER A 208 7.53 -12.68 -1.28
C SER A 208 7.42 -12.47 -2.79
N ARG A 209 8.36 -11.72 -3.37
CA ARG A 209 8.32 -11.33 -4.78
C ARG A 209 8.50 -12.52 -5.72
N PHE A 210 7.94 -12.41 -6.92
CA PHE A 210 8.21 -13.32 -8.03
C PHE A 210 9.61 -13.09 -8.62
N ASP A 211 10.13 -14.09 -9.34
CA ASP A 211 11.35 -13.99 -10.14
C ASP A 211 11.12 -13.05 -11.35
N PRO A 212 11.90 -11.95 -11.48
CA PRO A 212 11.83 -11.04 -12.62
C PRO A 212 11.89 -11.70 -13.99
N GLU A 213 12.55 -12.86 -14.13
CA GLU A 213 12.68 -13.57 -15.41
C GLU A 213 11.31 -14.01 -15.98
N ILE A 214 10.27 -14.12 -15.16
CA ILE A 214 8.91 -14.47 -15.59
C ILE A 214 8.36 -13.49 -16.65
N ILE A 215 8.68 -12.19 -16.52
CA ILE A 215 8.15 -11.11 -17.38
C ILE A 215 9.22 -10.41 -18.23
N LYS A 216 10.47 -10.84 -18.16
CA LYS A 216 11.60 -10.16 -18.83
C LYS A 216 11.37 -9.95 -20.32
N ASP A 217 10.90 -10.96 -21.04
CA ASP A 217 10.72 -10.91 -22.50
C ASP A 217 9.66 -9.91 -22.97
N VAL A 218 8.76 -9.50 -22.06
CA VAL A 218 7.62 -8.63 -22.37
C VAL A 218 7.75 -7.22 -21.82
N MET A 219 8.84 -6.90 -21.10
CA MET A 219 9.07 -5.56 -20.56
C MET A 219 9.32 -4.53 -21.67
N ASP A 220 10.27 -4.83 -22.56
CA ASP A 220 10.77 -3.88 -23.57
C ASP A 220 10.31 -4.22 -25.01
N SER A 221 9.56 -5.32 -25.18
CA SER A 221 9.13 -5.81 -26.49
C SER A 221 7.68 -5.43 -26.81
N PRO A 222 7.33 -5.19 -28.09
CA PRO A 222 5.94 -5.19 -28.51
C PRO A 222 5.28 -6.54 -28.18
N THR A 223 4.04 -6.50 -27.70
CA THR A 223 3.27 -7.69 -27.33
C THR A 223 2.08 -7.92 -28.25
N THR A 224 1.79 -9.19 -28.53
CA THR A 224 0.54 -9.64 -29.16
C THR A 224 -0.40 -10.24 -28.10
N GLY A 225 -1.65 -10.53 -28.48
CA GLY A 225 -2.59 -11.20 -27.59
C GLY A 225 -2.11 -12.58 -27.12
N GLU A 226 -1.42 -13.34 -27.97
CA GLU A 226 -0.79 -14.62 -27.61
C GLU A 226 0.29 -14.44 -26.55
N ILE A 227 1.12 -13.40 -26.67
CA ILE A 227 2.20 -13.12 -25.72
C ILE A 227 1.62 -12.73 -24.36
N VAL A 228 0.59 -11.87 -24.34
CA VAL A 228 -0.09 -11.47 -23.11
C VAL A 228 -0.73 -12.67 -22.42
N ASP A 229 -1.51 -13.48 -23.16
CA ASP A 229 -2.17 -14.67 -22.63
C ASP A 229 -1.14 -15.69 -22.10
N ALA A 230 -0.01 -15.89 -22.80
CA ALA A 230 1.05 -16.76 -22.34
C ALA A 230 1.67 -16.30 -21.02
N VAL A 231 1.98 -15.00 -20.85
CA VAL A 231 2.62 -14.47 -19.63
C VAL A 231 1.70 -14.55 -18.42
N ILE A 232 0.42 -14.23 -18.57
CA ILE A 232 -0.53 -14.25 -17.45
C ILE A 232 -0.94 -15.68 -17.06
N SER A 233 -0.85 -16.64 -17.99
CA SER A 233 -1.08 -18.05 -17.74
C SER A 233 0.13 -18.80 -17.15
N LYS A 234 1.31 -18.18 -17.04
CA LYS A 234 2.44 -18.76 -16.31
C LYS A 234 2.08 -18.97 -14.83
N GLU A 235 2.72 -19.96 -14.22
CA GLU A 235 2.78 -20.06 -12.76
C GLU A 235 3.81 -19.05 -12.25
N TRP A 236 3.34 -18.01 -11.59
CA TRP A 236 4.20 -17.02 -10.95
C TRP A 236 4.58 -17.53 -9.56
N ASP A 237 5.87 -17.45 -9.23
CA ASP A 237 6.46 -18.02 -8.02
C ASP A 237 6.42 -17.06 -6.81
N ASN A 238 5.69 -15.95 -6.90
CA ASN A 238 5.43 -15.13 -5.72
C ASN A 238 4.64 -15.91 -4.66
N ASN A 239 4.95 -15.65 -3.39
CA ASN A 239 4.22 -16.24 -2.28
C ASN A 239 3.34 -15.19 -1.59
N VAL A 240 2.08 -15.54 -1.36
CA VAL A 240 1.08 -14.69 -0.68
C VAL A 240 0.46 -15.50 0.45
N GLU A 241 0.73 -15.09 1.68
CA GLU A 241 0.10 -15.67 2.87
C GLU A 241 -0.73 -14.62 3.60
N LYS A 242 -1.99 -14.92 3.92
CA LYS A 242 -2.87 -13.97 4.61
C LYS A 242 -2.39 -13.66 6.02
N VAL A 243 -2.30 -12.37 6.34
CA VAL A 243 -2.09 -11.84 7.70
C VAL A 243 -2.80 -10.50 7.80
N GLY A 244 -3.32 -10.17 8.97
CA GLY A 244 -3.92 -8.86 9.26
C GLY A 244 -3.62 -8.45 10.69
N LEU A 245 -3.89 -7.19 11.05
CA LEU A 245 -3.68 -6.75 12.42
C LEU A 245 -4.65 -7.50 13.36
N PRO A 246 -4.16 -7.94 14.53
CA PRO A 246 -4.99 -8.54 15.56
C PRO A 246 -6.17 -7.64 15.97
N TYR A 247 -7.28 -8.27 16.38
CA TYR A 247 -8.45 -7.55 16.89
C TYR A 247 -8.06 -6.57 17.99
N GLY A 248 -8.63 -5.36 17.95
CA GLY A 248 -8.32 -4.32 18.92
C GLY A 248 -6.99 -3.61 18.67
N ILE A 249 -6.28 -3.91 17.59
CA ILE A 249 -5.13 -3.12 17.11
C ILE A 249 -5.58 -2.29 15.91
N SER A 250 -5.26 -0.99 15.92
CA SER A 250 -5.54 -0.08 14.82
C SER A 250 -4.26 0.63 14.38
N ILE A 251 -4.08 0.72 13.07
CA ILE A 251 -3.01 1.50 12.45
C ILE A 251 -3.44 2.94 12.25
N GLN A 252 -2.61 3.88 12.68
CA GLN A 252 -2.72 5.31 12.38
C GLN A 252 -1.63 5.64 11.38
N LEU A 253 -1.98 6.37 10.33
CA LEU A 253 -1.07 6.73 9.24
C LEU A 253 -0.94 8.25 9.17
N ALA A 254 0.24 8.74 8.80
CA ALA A 254 0.45 10.14 8.50
C ALA A 254 1.34 10.31 7.29
N ASP A 255 1.02 11.30 6.46
CA ASP A 255 1.95 11.80 5.45
C ASP A 255 2.91 12.82 6.09
N ILE A 256 4.12 12.94 5.53
CA ILE A 256 5.13 13.89 5.99
C ILE A 256 5.49 14.84 4.84
N GLU A 257 5.40 16.15 5.10
CA GLU A 257 5.73 17.17 4.09
C GLU A 257 7.24 17.44 4.07
N HIS A 258 7.97 16.58 3.39
CA HIS A 258 9.38 16.87 3.06
C HIS A 258 9.83 16.31 1.71
N GLY A 259 9.01 15.46 1.07
CA GLY A 259 9.30 14.90 -0.25
C GLY A 259 10.54 14.02 -0.24
N SER A 260 10.39 12.71 -0.04
CA SER A 260 11.51 11.80 -0.27
C SER A 260 11.51 11.31 -1.72
N HIS A 261 12.70 11.16 -2.31
CA HIS A 261 12.85 10.42 -3.56
C HIS A 261 13.17 8.96 -3.23
N THR A 262 12.14 8.17 -2.91
CA THR A 262 12.23 6.73 -2.58
C THR A 262 13.16 5.93 -3.54
N PRO A 263 13.13 6.14 -4.88
CA PRO A 263 14.05 5.45 -5.79
C PRO A 263 15.54 5.74 -5.55
N SER A 264 15.86 6.95 -5.07
CA SER A 264 17.22 7.37 -4.73
C SER A 264 17.74 6.62 -3.51
N LEU A 265 16.90 6.42 -2.48
CA LEU A 265 17.25 5.67 -1.28
C LEU A 265 17.58 4.21 -1.63
N VAL A 266 16.68 3.54 -2.37
CA VAL A 266 16.86 2.15 -2.83
C VAL A 266 18.14 2.00 -3.65
N LYS A 267 18.41 2.92 -4.59
CA LYS A 267 19.64 2.90 -5.40
C LYS A 267 20.90 3.00 -4.55
N LYS A 268 20.91 3.88 -3.54
CA LYS A 268 22.07 4.06 -2.64
C LYS A 268 22.28 2.85 -1.72
N VAL A 269 21.23 2.26 -1.17
CA VAL A 269 21.33 1.02 -0.38
C VAL A 269 21.85 -0.14 -1.23
N HIS A 270 21.38 -0.29 -2.47
CA HIS A 270 21.93 -1.28 -3.39
C HIS A 270 23.40 -1.03 -3.74
N ALA A 271 23.78 0.23 -4.00
CA ALA A 271 25.17 0.59 -4.27
C ALA A 271 26.08 0.29 -3.07
N TRP A 272 25.60 0.55 -1.84
CA TRP A 272 26.29 0.19 -0.61
C TRP A 272 26.48 -1.33 -0.47
N LYS A 273 25.44 -2.12 -0.79
CA LYS A 273 25.48 -3.59 -0.80
C LYS A 273 26.43 -4.15 -1.87
N ALA A 274 26.60 -3.46 -3.00
CA ALA A 274 27.33 -3.94 -4.18
C ALA A 274 28.80 -3.45 -4.29
N ALA A 275 29.46 -3.13 -3.17
CA ALA A 275 30.77 -2.47 -3.16
C ALA A 275 31.91 -3.18 -3.94
N LYS A 276 32.89 -2.39 -4.42
CA LYS A 276 34.02 -2.79 -5.28
C LYS A 276 35.05 -3.72 -4.58
N PRO A 277 35.74 -4.61 -5.36
CA PRO A 277 36.67 -5.67 -4.92
C PRO A 277 37.63 -5.38 -3.76
N ASP A 278 38.14 -4.16 -3.64
CA ASP A 278 39.26 -3.84 -2.74
C ASP A 278 38.82 -3.54 -1.27
N GLU A 279 37.52 -3.43 -0.98
CA GLU A 279 36.94 -3.25 0.38
C GLU A 279 35.97 -4.40 0.78
N VAL A 280 35.95 -5.50 0.02
CA VAL A 280 34.78 -6.39 -0.14
C VAL A 280 34.37 -7.23 1.06
N THR A 281 35.28 -7.91 1.74
CA THR A 281 34.87 -9.04 2.58
C THR A 281 34.12 -8.58 3.84
N ASN A 282 34.53 -7.45 4.45
CA ASN A 282 33.88 -6.97 5.67
C ASN A 282 32.51 -6.33 5.37
N ARG A 283 32.40 -5.51 4.32
CA ARG A 283 31.13 -4.83 4.00
C ARG A 283 30.04 -5.78 3.50
N ILE A 284 30.38 -6.77 2.67
CA ILE A 284 29.40 -7.79 2.23
C ILE A 284 28.91 -8.62 3.43
N SER A 285 29.82 -9.03 4.33
CA SER A 285 29.44 -9.76 5.54
C SER A 285 28.52 -8.93 6.45
N GLN A 286 28.86 -7.66 6.69
CA GLN A 286 28.02 -6.74 7.45
C GLN A 286 26.63 -6.55 6.81
N ALA A 287 26.55 -6.40 5.48
CA ALA A 287 25.28 -6.29 4.78
C ALA A 287 24.45 -7.57 4.90
N LYS A 288 25.09 -8.75 4.79
CA LYS A 288 24.42 -10.05 5.00
C LYS A 288 23.90 -10.20 6.43
N GLU A 289 24.71 -9.87 7.43
CA GLU A 289 24.34 -9.93 8.85
C GLU A 289 23.17 -8.99 9.16
N LEU A 290 23.23 -7.74 8.66
CA LEU A 290 22.16 -6.76 8.86
C LEU A 290 20.85 -7.19 8.18
N TYR A 291 20.92 -7.69 6.94
CA TYR A 291 19.74 -8.22 6.24
C TYR A 291 19.18 -9.47 6.94
N ALA A 292 20.04 -10.35 7.47
CA ALA A 292 19.60 -11.50 8.25
C ALA A 292 18.91 -11.07 9.55
N ALA A 293 19.44 -10.07 10.27
CA ALA A 293 18.83 -9.52 11.47
C ALA A 293 17.48 -8.84 11.17
N LEU A 294 17.39 -8.10 10.07
CA LEU A 294 16.13 -7.51 9.58
C LEU A 294 15.12 -8.60 9.24
N ASN A 295 15.54 -9.63 8.50
CA ASN A 295 14.66 -10.75 8.17
C ASN A 295 14.16 -11.46 9.42
N ASN A 296 15.05 -11.74 10.39
CA ASN A 296 14.66 -12.36 11.67
C ASN A 296 13.63 -11.51 12.41
N SER A 297 13.80 -10.18 12.44
CA SER A 297 12.81 -9.28 13.05
C SER A 297 11.49 -9.28 12.28
N ASN A 298 11.52 -9.31 10.93
CA ASN A 298 10.31 -9.40 10.10
C ASN A 298 9.57 -10.72 10.32
N GLN A 299 10.26 -11.86 10.38
CA GLN A 299 9.65 -13.16 10.69
C GLN A 299 9.10 -13.17 12.12
N GLY A 300 9.79 -12.52 13.06
CA GLY A 300 9.27 -12.28 14.41
C GLY A 300 7.95 -11.51 14.39
N LEU A 301 7.83 -10.47 13.55
CA LEU A 301 6.60 -9.71 13.40
C LEU A 301 5.46 -10.58 12.87
N VAL A 302 5.72 -11.38 11.83
CA VAL A 302 4.73 -12.32 11.29
C VAL A 302 4.27 -13.30 12.36
N LYS A 303 5.22 -13.90 13.09
CA LYS A 303 4.93 -14.89 14.14
C LYS A 303 4.05 -14.31 15.24
N VAL A 304 4.38 -13.13 15.75
CA VAL A 304 3.62 -12.51 16.85
C VAL A 304 2.23 -12.03 16.40
N LEU A 305 2.10 -11.50 15.18
CA LEU A 305 0.77 -11.14 14.62
C LEU A 305 -0.13 -12.38 14.50
N LYS A 306 0.40 -13.51 14.01
CA LYS A 306 -0.35 -14.77 13.94
C LYS A 306 -0.70 -15.30 15.33
N ALA A 307 0.23 -15.24 16.28
CA ALA A 307 0.01 -15.68 17.65
C ALA A 307 -1.06 -14.85 18.38
N LEU A 308 -1.08 -13.53 18.19
CA LEU A 308 -2.12 -12.64 18.74
C LEU A 308 -3.48 -12.92 18.10
N ASN A 309 -3.54 -13.09 16.77
CA ASN A 309 -4.75 -13.48 16.07
C ASN A 309 -5.32 -14.81 16.58
N GLU A 310 -4.45 -15.80 16.83
CA GLU A 310 -4.85 -17.08 17.40
C GLU A 310 -5.29 -16.97 18.87
N SER A 311 -4.61 -16.14 19.66
CA SER A 311 -4.97 -15.91 21.07
C SER A 311 -6.32 -15.19 21.20
N HIS A 312 -6.65 -14.28 20.29
CA HIS A 312 -7.99 -13.68 20.25
C HIS A 312 -9.09 -14.74 20.00
N LYS A 313 -8.82 -15.76 19.18
CA LYS A 313 -9.76 -16.86 18.90
C LYS A 313 -9.88 -17.86 20.06
N THR A 314 -8.76 -18.21 20.68
CA THR A 314 -8.67 -19.34 21.62
C THR A 314 -8.64 -18.93 23.09
N LYS A 315 -8.19 -17.71 23.40
CA LYS A 315 -8.01 -17.16 24.75
C LYS A 315 -8.71 -15.79 24.89
N ARG A 316 -9.96 -15.68 24.42
CA ARG A 316 -10.69 -14.41 24.26
C ARG A 316 -10.70 -13.53 25.52
N GLU A 317 -11.03 -14.08 26.69
CA GLU A 317 -11.07 -13.32 27.95
C GLU A 317 -9.71 -12.75 28.35
N ALA A 318 -8.65 -13.58 28.28
CA ALA A 318 -7.29 -13.13 28.56
C ALA A 318 -6.81 -12.08 27.55
N TYR A 319 -7.23 -12.20 26.29
CA TYR A 319 -6.93 -11.24 25.23
C TYR A 319 -7.61 -9.89 25.45
N GLU A 320 -8.91 -9.88 25.73
CA GLU A 320 -9.64 -8.65 26.03
C GLU A 320 -9.13 -7.98 27.31
N HIS A 321 -8.79 -8.76 28.34
CA HIS A 321 -8.15 -8.24 29.55
C HIS A 321 -6.78 -7.61 29.27
N ALA A 322 -5.99 -8.22 28.36
CA ALA A 322 -4.74 -7.62 27.89
C ALA A 322 -4.98 -6.29 27.20
N LEU A 323 -5.94 -6.20 26.26
CA LEU A 323 -6.29 -4.94 25.61
C LEU A 323 -6.67 -3.84 26.61
N ASP A 324 -7.55 -4.16 27.56
CA ASP A 324 -8.00 -3.20 28.58
C ASP A 324 -6.83 -2.68 29.42
N THR A 325 -6.02 -3.60 29.94
CA THR A 325 -4.86 -3.28 30.78
C THR A 325 -3.87 -2.42 30.01
N LEU A 326 -3.44 -2.88 28.83
CA LEU A 326 -2.38 -2.25 28.05
C LEU A 326 -2.81 -0.91 27.43
N SER A 327 -4.11 -0.71 27.18
CA SER A 327 -4.63 0.56 26.65
C SER A 327 -4.46 1.75 27.60
N THR A 328 -4.28 1.50 28.90
CA THR A 328 -4.16 2.52 29.97
C THR A 328 -2.73 2.72 30.45
N LEU A 329 -1.76 2.06 29.81
CA LEU A 329 -0.37 2.08 30.22
C LEU A 329 0.52 2.50 29.06
N ILE A 330 1.58 3.23 29.40
CA ILE A 330 2.69 3.43 28.47
C ILE A 330 3.41 2.10 28.25
N PRO A 331 3.93 1.83 27.04
CA PRO A 331 4.53 0.53 26.69
C PRO A 331 5.65 0.07 27.61
N GLN A 332 6.43 1.00 28.13
CA GLN A 332 7.55 0.75 29.03
C GLN A 332 7.11 0.05 30.32
N LYS A 333 5.85 0.21 30.72
CA LYS A 333 5.28 -0.37 31.95
C LYS A 333 4.54 -1.69 31.74
N TRP A 334 4.49 -2.22 30.52
CA TRP A 334 3.73 -3.45 30.20
C TRP A 334 4.26 -4.74 30.85
N GLN A 335 5.41 -4.68 31.53
CA GLN A 335 5.98 -5.77 32.32
C GLN A 335 6.04 -5.44 33.82
N GLU A 336 5.57 -4.26 34.25
CA GLU A 336 5.69 -3.79 35.64
C GLU A 336 4.38 -3.99 36.39
N ASN A 337 4.38 -4.83 37.43
CA ASN A 337 3.25 -5.02 38.36
C ASN A 337 1.92 -5.47 37.70
N ILE A 338 1.99 -6.14 36.55
CA ILE A 338 0.82 -6.67 35.85
C ILE A 338 0.68 -8.18 36.15
N PRO A 339 -0.53 -8.68 36.44
CA PRO A 339 -0.77 -10.12 36.62
C PRO A 339 -0.30 -10.94 35.41
N ALA A 340 0.19 -12.17 35.66
CA ALA A 340 0.67 -13.05 34.61
C ALA A 340 -0.41 -13.31 33.55
N ASN A 341 -0.13 -12.88 32.32
CA ASN A 341 -0.99 -13.09 31.17
C ASN A 341 -0.10 -13.28 29.92
N ASP A 342 -0.11 -14.48 29.35
CA ASP A 342 0.69 -14.81 28.16
C ASP A 342 0.41 -13.86 26.98
N VAL A 343 -0.82 -13.34 26.87
CA VAL A 343 -1.18 -12.40 25.79
C VAL A 343 -0.50 -11.05 25.98
N ILE A 344 -0.34 -10.60 27.23
CA ILE A 344 0.42 -9.36 27.51
C ILE A 344 1.87 -9.51 27.09
N ALA A 345 2.47 -10.69 27.31
CA ALA A 345 3.81 -10.99 26.81
C ALA A 345 3.89 -10.96 25.27
N GLN A 346 2.85 -11.44 24.56
CA GLN A 346 2.79 -11.34 23.09
C GLN A 346 2.69 -9.88 22.60
N PHE A 347 1.92 -9.02 23.28
CA PHE A 347 1.86 -7.60 22.94
C PHE A 347 3.21 -6.89 23.17
N ASP A 348 3.92 -7.21 24.24
CA ASP A 348 5.27 -6.68 24.47
C ASP A 348 6.29 -7.25 23.46
N GLU A 349 6.15 -8.51 23.05
CA GLU A 349 6.95 -9.08 21.94
C GLU A 349 6.71 -8.29 20.63
N LEU A 350 5.45 -7.97 20.30
CA LEU A 350 5.11 -7.14 19.13
C LEU A 350 5.78 -5.78 19.19
N ARG A 351 5.69 -5.09 20.33
CA ARG A 351 6.38 -3.81 20.58
C ARG A 351 7.90 -3.94 20.39
N MET A 352 8.51 -4.97 20.97
CA MET A 352 9.96 -5.18 20.92
C MET A 352 10.45 -5.49 19.50
N VAL A 353 9.69 -6.26 18.73
CA VAL A 353 9.98 -6.52 17.32
C VAL A 353 9.92 -5.24 16.49
N LEU A 354 8.89 -4.41 16.65
CA LEU A 354 8.78 -3.12 15.96
C LEU A 354 9.98 -2.21 16.29
N LYS A 355 10.37 -2.16 17.57
CA LYS A 355 11.56 -1.41 18.01
C LYS A 355 12.85 -1.95 17.39
N SER A 356 12.98 -3.27 17.24
CA SER A 356 14.12 -3.92 16.59
C SER A 356 14.21 -3.55 15.11
N ILE A 357 13.08 -3.61 14.38
CA ILE A 357 13.01 -3.22 12.96
C ILE A 357 13.47 -1.76 12.79
N ARG A 358 12.92 -0.83 13.58
CA ARG A 358 13.33 0.58 13.55
C ARG A 358 14.83 0.78 13.83
N LYS A 359 15.37 0.07 14.83
CA LYS A 359 16.81 0.13 15.15
C LYS A 359 17.66 -0.31 13.96
N LEU A 360 17.30 -1.42 13.32
CA LEU A 360 18.05 -1.97 12.19
C LEU A 360 17.90 -1.09 10.93
N PHE A 361 16.77 -0.41 10.74
CA PHE A 361 16.60 0.60 9.68
C PHE A 361 17.49 1.83 9.90
N ARG A 362 17.68 2.29 11.14
CA ARG A 362 18.65 3.35 11.45
C ARG A 362 20.08 2.88 11.23
N GLU A 363 20.42 1.64 11.62
CA GLU A 363 21.75 1.09 11.31
C GLU A 363 21.98 0.98 9.80
N LEU A 364 20.97 0.58 9.02
CA LEU A 364 21.04 0.57 7.56
C LEU A 364 21.18 1.99 7.00
N SER A 365 20.50 2.98 7.60
CA SER A 365 20.60 4.40 7.25
C SER A 365 22.04 4.88 7.36
N ASP A 366 22.66 4.64 8.51
CA ASP A 366 24.02 5.06 8.81
C ASP A 366 25.02 4.40 7.87
N LYS A 367 24.91 3.07 7.67
CA LYS A 367 25.84 2.32 6.83
C LYS A 367 25.74 2.71 5.35
N ALA A 368 24.54 2.95 4.85
CA ALA A 368 24.31 3.28 3.44
C ALA A 368 24.29 4.79 3.13
N GLY A 369 24.41 5.65 4.15
CA GLY A 369 24.40 7.11 3.98
C GLY A 369 23.08 7.64 3.42
N VAL A 370 21.96 7.07 3.89
CA VAL A 370 20.60 7.43 3.46
C VAL A 370 19.67 7.61 4.65
N PRO A 371 18.77 8.60 4.64
CA PRO A 371 17.85 8.82 5.75
C PRO A 371 16.61 7.90 5.61
N ILE A 372 16.73 6.61 5.96
CA ILE A 372 15.59 5.66 5.92
C ILE A 372 14.59 5.99 7.03
N GLU A 373 15.08 6.11 8.27
CA GLU A 373 14.34 6.75 9.36
C GLU A 373 15.15 7.99 9.78
N PRO A 374 14.87 9.16 9.19
CA PRO A 374 15.55 10.42 9.55
C PRO A 374 15.39 10.74 11.04
N GLU A 375 16.34 11.50 11.60
CA GLU A 375 16.36 11.78 13.04
C GLU A 375 15.10 12.50 13.54
N GLU A 376 14.53 13.40 12.72
CA GLU A 376 13.29 14.11 13.06
C GLU A 376 12.12 13.13 13.19
N GLN A 377 12.04 12.12 12.31
CA GLN A 377 11.05 11.04 12.40
C GLN A 377 11.35 10.10 13.57
N THR A 378 12.62 9.83 13.89
CA THR A 378 12.98 9.04 15.08
C THR A 378 12.46 9.72 16.35
N ARG A 379 12.70 11.04 16.51
CA ARG A 379 12.21 11.81 17.65
C ARG A 379 10.68 11.81 17.74
N LEU A 380 9.99 11.98 16.61
CA LEU A 380 8.53 11.91 16.53
C LEU A 380 7.99 10.54 16.95
N LEU A 381 8.50 9.46 16.36
CA LEU A 381 8.08 8.09 16.67
C LEU A 381 8.38 7.71 18.13
N ASP A 382 9.48 8.21 18.70
CA ASP A 382 9.85 7.99 20.10
C ASP A 382 8.95 8.80 21.06
N ALA A 383 8.50 9.98 20.66
CA ALA A 383 7.48 10.74 21.40
C ALA A 383 6.14 9.99 21.39
N CYS A 384 5.68 9.51 20.23
CA CYS A 384 4.46 8.70 20.15
C CYS A 384 4.56 7.41 20.98
N SER A 385 5.74 6.80 21.07
CA SER A 385 5.97 5.56 21.86
C SER A 385 5.89 5.75 23.38
N LYS A 386 5.63 6.98 23.86
CA LYS A 386 5.39 7.32 25.27
C LYS A 386 3.91 7.58 25.59
N ILE A 387 3.03 7.42 24.60
CA ILE A 387 1.58 7.58 24.75
C ILE A 387 0.97 6.27 25.25
N GLU A 388 0.00 6.36 26.17
CA GLU A 388 -0.75 5.20 26.67
C GLU A 388 -1.49 4.48 25.54
N GLY A 389 -1.41 3.15 25.52
CA GLY A 389 -2.07 2.33 24.50
C GLY A 389 -1.42 2.36 23.10
N VAL A 390 -0.32 3.08 22.88
CA VAL A 390 0.49 2.92 21.66
C VAL A 390 1.31 1.64 21.77
N ILE A 391 1.31 0.77 20.76
CA ILE A 391 2.17 -0.43 20.75
C ILE A 391 3.57 -0.08 20.23
N GLY A 392 3.64 0.75 19.20
CA GLY A 392 4.86 1.12 18.51
C GLY A 392 4.54 1.67 17.12
N GLY A 393 5.55 1.91 16.31
CA GLY A 393 5.36 2.43 14.96
C GLY A 393 6.62 2.30 14.13
N GLY A 394 6.66 2.99 13.00
CA GLY A 394 7.82 2.99 12.12
C GLY A 394 7.58 3.79 10.85
N VAL A 395 8.55 3.68 9.95
CA VAL A 395 8.50 4.23 8.59
C VAL A 395 8.09 3.10 7.63
N PRO A 396 7.02 3.27 6.83
CA PRO A 396 6.59 2.23 5.91
C PRO A 396 7.47 2.21 4.65
N GLY A 397 7.49 1.06 3.95
CA GLY A 397 8.14 0.98 2.65
C GLY A 397 9.66 1.09 2.73
N ALA A 398 10.24 1.96 1.92
CA ALA A 398 11.67 2.24 1.94
C ALA A 398 12.04 3.37 2.92
N GLY A 399 11.07 3.93 3.65
CA GLY A 399 11.29 5.06 4.55
C GLY A 399 11.60 6.36 3.83
N GLY A 400 12.27 7.27 4.52
CA GLY A 400 12.43 8.67 4.15
C GLY A 400 11.27 9.51 4.67
N TYR A 401 11.19 10.74 4.17
CA TYR A 401 10.16 11.72 4.54
C TYR A 401 8.81 11.51 3.83
N ASP A 402 8.42 10.26 3.54
CA ASP A 402 7.17 9.97 2.83
C ASP A 402 5.98 9.88 3.80
N ALA A 403 6.10 9.01 4.82
CA ALA A 403 5.02 8.70 5.75
C ALA A 403 5.56 8.07 7.03
N ILE A 404 4.70 7.99 8.04
CA ILE A 404 4.90 7.17 9.25
C ILE A 404 3.63 6.38 9.57
N TYR A 405 3.78 5.33 10.38
CA TYR A 405 2.64 4.63 10.97
C TYR A 405 2.83 4.43 12.47
N ILE A 406 1.72 4.39 13.21
CA ILE A 406 1.64 4.04 14.63
C ILE A 406 0.57 2.97 14.83
N LEU A 407 0.90 1.89 15.52
CA LEU A 407 -0.05 0.89 15.97
C LEU A 407 -0.55 1.27 17.37
N THR A 408 -1.88 1.30 17.53
CA THR A 408 -2.57 1.68 18.76
C THR A 408 -3.52 0.57 19.19
N ILE A 409 -3.76 0.46 20.48
CA ILE A 409 -4.85 -0.36 21.01
C ILE A 409 -6.15 0.44 20.88
N SER A 410 -7.15 -0.15 20.24
CA SER A 410 -8.48 0.42 20.02
C SER A 410 -9.56 -0.65 20.16
N ARG A 411 -10.10 -0.82 21.37
CA ARG A 411 -11.17 -1.80 21.65
C ARG A 411 -12.55 -1.38 21.11
N MET A 412 -12.75 -0.07 20.87
CA MET A 412 -13.97 0.46 20.23
C MET A 412 -13.63 1.18 18.92
N ALA A 413 -14.50 1.05 17.93
CA ALA A 413 -14.29 1.53 16.55
C ALA A 413 -14.23 3.06 16.41
N ASN A 414 -14.63 3.81 17.44
CA ASN A 414 -14.70 5.27 17.41
C ASN A 414 -13.72 5.87 18.43
N GLN A 415 -12.48 6.08 17.98
CA GLN A 415 -11.41 6.86 18.61
C GLN A 415 -10.97 6.37 19.99
N SER A 416 -9.94 5.52 20.02
CA SER A 416 -9.26 5.23 21.28
C SER A 416 -8.49 6.45 21.78
N HIS A 417 -8.35 6.59 23.11
CA HIS A 417 -7.56 7.65 23.75
C HIS A 417 -6.17 7.79 23.10
N ALA A 418 -5.52 6.67 22.80
CA ALA A 418 -4.23 6.61 22.14
C ALA A 418 -4.23 7.32 20.77
N GLN A 419 -5.24 7.07 19.92
CA GLN A 419 -5.35 7.69 18.60
C GLN A 419 -5.47 9.22 18.72
N THR A 420 -6.30 9.71 19.63
CA THR A 420 -6.47 11.15 19.85
C THR A 420 -5.18 11.81 20.32
N GLN A 421 -4.44 11.18 21.24
CA GLN A 421 -3.15 11.69 21.70
C GLN A 421 -2.07 11.64 20.60
N VAL A 422 -2.07 10.59 19.76
CA VAL A 422 -1.17 10.50 18.59
C VAL A 422 -1.44 11.65 17.61
N HIS A 423 -2.70 11.86 17.22
CA HIS A 423 -3.07 12.96 16.32
C HIS A 423 -2.76 14.34 16.89
N LYS A 424 -2.97 14.53 18.19
CA LYS A 424 -2.56 15.75 18.89
C LYS A 424 -1.05 15.96 18.82
N THR A 425 -0.28 14.92 19.11
CA THR A 425 1.20 14.95 19.03
C THR A 425 1.67 15.32 17.63
N TRP A 426 1.04 14.77 16.58
CA TRP A 426 1.35 15.09 15.19
C TRP A 426 1.05 16.54 14.83
N LEU A 427 -0.12 17.05 15.25
CA LEU A 427 -0.53 18.43 14.98
C LEU A 427 0.39 19.45 15.67
N GLU A 428 0.84 19.15 16.89
CA GLU A 428 1.71 20.02 17.69
C GLU A 428 3.20 19.84 17.34
N TRP A 429 3.56 18.89 16.47
CA TRP A 429 4.95 18.62 16.12
C TRP A 429 5.52 19.72 15.22
N THR A 430 6.68 20.26 15.59
CA THR A 430 7.27 21.44 14.92
C THR A 430 8.46 21.12 14.03
N GLU A 431 9.14 19.99 14.25
CA GLU A 431 10.31 19.61 13.43
C GLU A 431 9.92 19.11 12.04
N LEU A 432 8.69 18.63 11.89
CA LEU A 432 8.12 18.11 10.65
C LEU A 432 6.65 18.54 10.55
N SER A 433 6.21 18.86 9.34
CA SER A 433 4.78 18.99 9.04
C SER A 433 4.19 17.60 8.88
N VAL A 434 3.29 17.21 9.79
CA VAL A 434 2.67 15.88 9.86
C VAL A 434 1.17 16.03 9.67
N SER A 435 0.60 15.33 8.69
CA SER A 435 -0.85 15.29 8.49
C SER A 435 -1.33 13.85 8.60
N PRO A 436 -2.32 13.55 9.46
CA PRO A 436 -2.90 12.23 9.51
C PRO A 436 -3.54 11.88 8.16
N LEU A 437 -3.60 10.59 7.87
CA LEU A 437 -4.51 10.00 6.89
C LEU A 437 -5.73 9.45 7.64
N VAL A 438 -6.90 9.52 7.02
CA VAL A 438 -8.16 9.07 7.61
C VAL A 438 -8.33 7.56 7.51
N CYS A 439 -7.64 6.94 6.55
CA CYS A 439 -7.69 5.51 6.32
C CYS A 439 -7.00 4.68 7.42
N GLY A 440 -7.51 3.47 7.62
CA GLY A 440 -6.95 2.44 8.49
C GLY A 440 -6.62 1.17 7.71
N GLU A 441 -6.53 0.03 8.42
CA GLU A 441 -6.42 -1.27 7.76
C GLU A 441 -7.74 -1.63 7.05
N GLY A 442 -7.62 -2.02 5.78
CA GLY A 442 -8.64 -2.76 5.06
C GLY A 442 -8.15 -4.19 4.86
N PHE A 443 -8.98 -5.19 5.08
CA PHE A 443 -8.58 -6.61 4.94
C PHE A 443 -8.76 -7.15 3.51
N GLU A 444 -9.60 -6.48 2.72
CA GLU A 444 -10.02 -6.95 1.40
C GLU A 444 -9.15 -6.35 0.30
N GLY A 445 -8.72 -7.20 -0.63
CA GLY A 445 -8.11 -6.79 -1.88
C GLY A 445 -9.12 -6.24 -2.88
N LEU A 446 -8.98 -6.62 -4.14
CA LEU A 446 -9.87 -6.19 -5.22
C LEU A 446 -11.30 -6.71 -5.01
N ARG A 447 -12.30 -5.86 -5.27
CA ARG A 447 -13.72 -6.25 -5.19
C ARG A 447 -14.58 -5.53 -6.22
N LEU A 448 -15.71 -6.14 -6.58
CA LEU A 448 -16.78 -5.44 -7.29
C LEU A 448 -17.53 -4.52 -6.33
N GLU A 449 -17.87 -3.33 -6.81
CA GLU A 449 -18.62 -2.33 -6.05
C GLU A 449 -20.04 -2.19 -6.62
N ASN A 450 -20.95 -1.64 -5.81
CA ASN A 450 -22.23 -1.17 -6.32
C ASN A 450 -22.00 0.02 -7.27
N ALA A 451 -22.16 -0.22 -8.56
CA ALA A 451 -21.81 0.75 -9.58
C ALA A 451 -22.64 2.04 -9.52
N GLU A 452 -23.89 1.99 -9.05
CA GLU A 452 -24.75 3.17 -8.90
C GLU A 452 -24.29 4.04 -7.73
N GLU A 453 -23.98 3.42 -6.59
CA GLU A 453 -23.44 4.13 -5.42
C GLU A 453 -22.10 4.81 -5.73
N ILE A 454 -21.22 4.13 -6.46
CA ILE A 454 -19.95 4.71 -6.89
C ILE A 454 -20.16 5.82 -7.91
N SER A 455 -21.10 5.67 -8.87
CA SER A 455 -21.42 6.73 -9.83
C SER A 455 -21.90 8.00 -9.12
N ARG A 456 -22.76 7.87 -8.08
CA ARG A 456 -23.19 8.99 -7.23
C ARG A 456 -22.04 9.63 -6.47
N ALA A 457 -21.21 8.82 -5.83
CA ALA A 457 -20.06 9.30 -5.07
C ALA A 457 -19.02 10.03 -5.95
N MET A 458 -18.95 9.70 -7.24
CA MET A 458 -18.08 10.36 -8.22
C MET A 458 -18.74 11.58 -8.90
N GLY A 459 -20.02 11.86 -8.64
CA GLY A 459 -20.75 12.96 -9.28
C GLY A 459 -20.98 12.76 -10.79
N ILE A 460 -21.16 11.50 -11.23
CA ILE A 460 -21.35 11.13 -12.65
C ILE A 460 -22.83 10.88 -13.00
N GLU A 461 -23.75 10.99 -12.03
CA GLU A 461 -25.20 10.90 -12.31
C GLU A 461 -25.75 12.12 -13.05
#